data_AF-A0A966XJU6-F1
#
_entry.id   AF-A0A966XJU6-F1
#
_cell.length_a   1.000
_cell.length_b   1.000
_cell.length_c   1.000
_cell.angle_alpha   90.00
_cell.angle_beta   90.00
_cell.angle_gamma   90.00
#
_symmetry.space_group_name_H-M   'P 1'
#
loop_
_entity.id
_entity.type
_entity.pdbx_description
1 polymer ?
#
loop_
_entity_poly.entity_id
_entity_poly.type
_entity_poly.pdbx_seq_one_letter_code
_entity_poly.pdbx_strand_id
1 'polypeptide(L)'
;MSARVTTSGAPRNADQRSLLHHPPVVGVEVSSHAFARRLTRRADRAMGDALVALDATGFGGDWQLTVDALFHACRSTPTHRVLVARQLGVDIAAPLGYAIVGVAYEAAYLQRLVVAPKHRGRRIATTLVVAGMT
;
A
#
# COMPACT_ATOMS: atom_id res chain seq x y z
N MET A 1 -6.92 -28.67 -35.55
CA MET A 1 -6.59 -27.23 -35.59
C MET A 1 -6.52 -26.74 -34.14
N SER A 2 -5.32 -26.58 -33.57
CA SER A 2 -5.14 -26.14 -32.18
C SER A 2 -3.94 -25.22 -32.13
N ALA A 3 -4.16 -23.95 -31.80
CA ALA A 3 -3.12 -22.92 -31.75
C ALA A 3 -2.59 -22.82 -30.31
N ARG A 4 -1.31 -23.15 -30.11
CA ARG A 4 -0.57 -22.82 -28.88
C ARG A 4 -0.33 -21.32 -28.86
N VAL A 5 -0.84 -20.64 -27.83
CA VAL A 5 -0.43 -19.29 -27.47
C VAL A 5 0.82 -19.40 -26.59
N THR A 6 1.99 -19.14 -27.18
CA THR A 6 3.22 -18.85 -26.45
C THR A 6 3.15 -17.41 -25.93
N THR A 7 2.86 -17.24 -24.64
CA THR A 7 3.04 -15.95 -23.96
C THR A 7 4.53 -15.70 -23.75
N SER A 8 5.08 -14.83 -24.59
CA SER A 8 6.41 -14.24 -24.49
C SER A 8 6.64 -13.68 -23.09
N GLY A 9 7.77 -14.05 -22.48
CA GLY A 9 8.18 -13.58 -21.15
C GLY A 9 8.22 -12.06 -21.07
N ALA A 10 7.59 -11.52 -20.02
CA ALA A 10 7.60 -10.11 -19.69
C ALA A 10 9.03 -9.58 -19.50
N PRO A 11 9.33 -8.33 -19.90
CA PRO A 11 10.65 -7.74 -19.72
C PRO A 11 10.91 -7.47 -18.23
N ARG A 12 11.66 -8.36 -17.59
CA ARG A 12 12.20 -8.21 -16.21
C ARG A 12 13.63 -7.65 -16.29
N ASN A 13 13.84 -6.35 -16.01
CA ASN A 13 15.00 -5.88 -15.19
C ASN A 13 15.25 -4.35 -15.16
N ALA A 14 14.80 -3.55 -16.13
CA ALA A 14 15.28 -2.16 -16.22
C ALA A 14 14.58 -1.20 -15.22
N ASP A 15 13.25 -1.22 -15.15
CA ASP A 15 12.47 -0.27 -14.33
C ASP A 15 12.57 -0.52 -12.82
N GLN A 16 12.69 -1.79 -12.40
CA GLN A 16 12.82 -2.11 -10.98
C GLN A 16 14.10 -1.52 -10.38
N ARG A 17 15.22 -1.51 -11.12
CA ARG A 17 16.48 -0.91 -10.65
C ARG A 17 16.34 0.59 -10.44
N SER A 18 15.65 1.30 -11.33
CA SER A 18 15.41 2.74 -11.21
C SER A 18 14.67 3.09 -9.91
N LEU A 19 13.63 2.32 -9.56
CA LEU A 19 12.87 2.51 -8.32
C LEU A 19 13.71 2.27 -7.06
N LEU A 20 14.65 1.32 -7.10
CA LEU A 20 15.51 0.95 -5.97
C LEU A 20 16.64 1.95 -5.68
N HIS A 21 17.00 2.82 -6.64
CA HIS A 21 18.07 3.82 -6.47
C HIS A 21 17.57 5.17 -5.94
N HIS A 22 16.29 5.31 -5.63
CA HIS A 22 15.76 6.57 -5.12
C HIS A 22 15.97 6.69 -3.61
N PRO A 23 16.62 7.77 -3.14
CA PRO A 23 16.83 7.97 -1.72
C PRO A 23 15.47 8.08 -1.00
N PRO A 24 15.36 7.52 0.22
CA PRO A 24 14.15 7.65 1.01
C PRO A 24 13.82 9.13 1.22
N VAL A 25 12.53 9.43 1.27
CA VAL A 25 12.06 10.81 1.48
C VAL A 25 12.47 11.25 2.88
N VAL A 26 13.29 12.29 2.97
CA VAL A 26 13.76 12.84 4.24
C VAL A 26 12.57 13.20 5.14
N GLY A 27 12.61 12.77 6.39
CA GLY A 27 11.58 13.05 7.39
C GLY A 27 10.31 12.21 7.23
N VAL A 28 10.33 11.13 6.44
CA VAL A 28 9.23 10.16 6.33
C VAL A 28 9.67 8.79 6.83
N GLU A 29 8.88 8.21 7.72
CA GLU A 29 9.02 6.84 8.19
C GLU A 29 7.92 5.96 7.58
N VAL A 30 8.27 4.76 7.15
CA VAL A 30 7.30 3.74 6.72
C VAL A 30 7.23 2.64 7.75
N SER A 31 6.04 2.42 8.28
CA SER A 31 5.73 1.33 9.20
C SER A 31 4.88 0.27 8.51
N SER A 32 5.07 -1.00 8.88
CA SER A 32 4.31 -2.13 8.34
C SER A 32 3.33 -2.65 9.37
N HIS A 33 2.07 -2.80 8.98
CA HIS A 33 1.00 -3.32 9.81
C HIS A 33 0.38 -4.55 9.16
N ALA A 34 0.01 -5.53 9.97
CA ALA A 34 -0.83 -6.64 9.54
C ALA A 34 -2.12 -6.59 10.35
N PHE A 35 -3.24 -6.41 9.66
CA PHE A 35 -4.54 -6.49 10.30
C PHE A 35 -4.89 -7.94 10.62
N ALA A 36 -5.23 -8.21 11.88
CA ALA A 36 -5.70 -9.53 12.30
C ALA A 36 -7.04 -9.88 11.62
N ARG A 37 -7.37 -11.18 11.57
CA ARG A 37 -8.62 -11.70 10.94
C ARG A 37 -9.91 -11.11 11.50
N ARG A 38 -9.86 -10.48 12.68
CA ARG A 38 -10.99 -9.78 13.29
C ARG A 38 -10.52 -8.46 13.87
N LEU A 39 -11.37 -7.44 13.73
CA LEU A 39 -11.29 -6.11 14.35
C LEU A 39 -11.46 -6.16 15.89
N THR A 40 -10.86 -7.14 16.56
CA THR A 40 -11.01 -7.30 18.01
C THR A 40 -10.12 -6.34 18.80
N ARG A 41 -9.10 -5.77 18.16
CA ARG A 41 -8.18 -4.82 18.78
C ARG A 41 -8.61 -3.38 18.47
N ARG A 42 -8.81 -2.58 19.52
CA ARG A 42 -9.10 -1.14 19.40
C ARG A 42 -8.07 -0.39 18.55
N ALA A 43 -6.79 -0.77 18.66
CA ALA A 43 -5.71 -0.17 17.87
C ALA A 43 -5.86 -0.44 16.36
N ASP A 44 -6.24 -1.65 15.96
CA ASP A 44 -6.47 -2.01 14.54
C ASP A 44 -7.64 -1.21 13.98
N ARG A 45 -8.70 -1.00 14.78
CA ARG A 45 -9.83 -0.17 14.38
C ARG A 45 -9.42 1.29 14.19
N ALA A 46 -8.71 1.87 15.15
CA ALA A 46 -8.25 3.25 15.06
C ALA A 46 -7.31 3.49 13.86
N MET A 47 -6.42 2.53 13.58
CA MET A 47 -5.59 2.57 12.38
C MET A 47 -6.46 2.48 11.11
N GLY A 48 -7.42 1.56 11.06
CA GLY A 48 -8.35 1.42 9.94
C GLY A 48 -9.14 2.71 9.66
N ASP A 49 -9.66 3.34 10.71
CA ASP A 49 -10.37 4.62 10.62
C ASP A 49 -9.46 5.72 10.04
N ALA A 50 -8.21 5.80 10.49
CA ALA A 50 -7.23 6.77 9.97
C ALA A 50 -6.87 6.54 8.49
N LEU A 51 -6.76 5.27 8.07
CA LEU A 51 -6.46 4.93 6.68
C LEU A 51 -7.64 5.20 5.75
N VAL A 52 -8.87 4.93 6.19
CA VAL A 52 -10.10 5.25 5.44
C VAL A 52 -10.27 6.77 5.30
N ALA A 53 -10.00 7.54 6.36
CA ALA A 53 -10.03 8.99 6.29
C ALA A 53 -9.02 9.53 5.26
N LEU A 54 -7.81 8.94 5.19
CA LEU A 54 -6.83 9.27 4.16
C LEU A 54 -7.28 8.81 2.77
N ASP A 55 -7.85 7.61 2.65
CA ASP A 55 -8.32 7.03 1.38
C ASP A 55 -9.36 7.93 0.70
N ALA A 56 -10.30 8.47 1.47
CA ALA A 56 -11.30 9.43 1.01
C ALA A 56 -10.71 10.73 0.43
N THR A 57 -9.47 11.09 0.78
CA THR A 57 -8.78 12.24 0.17
C THR A 57 -8.19 11.91 -1.21
N GLY A 58 -7.95 10.63 -1.49
CA GLY A 58 -7.41 10.14 -2.75
C GLY A 58 -8.49 9.68 -3.72
N PHE A 59 -9.57 9.13 -3.18
CA PHE A 59 -10.69 8.54 -3.90
C PHE A 59 -11.99 9.14 -3.37
N GLY A 60 -12.83 9.67 -4.27
CA GLY A 60 -14.14 10.24 -3.90
C GLY A 60 -15.31 9.35 -4.29
N GLY A 61 -16.47 9.63 -3.72
CA GLY A 61 -17.73 8.94 -4.04
C GLY A 61 -17.66 7.45 -3.71
N ASP A 62 -18.15 6.61 -4.61
CA ASP A 62 -18.24 5.15 -4.41
C ASP A 62 -16.88 4.42 -4.41
N TRP A 63 -15.79 5.14 -4.73
CA TRP A 63 -14.44 4.56 -4.81
C TRP A 63 -13.67 4.61 -3.50
N GLN A 64 -14.13 5.37 -2.52
CA GLN A 64 -13.49 5.43 -1.20
C GLN A 64 -13.76 4.14 -0.42
N LEU A 65 -12.76 3.62 0.26
CA LEU A 65 -12.95 2.43 1.10
C LEU A 65 -13.70 2.78 2.38
N THR A 66 -14.60 1.90 2.79
CA THR A 66 -15.02 1.83 4.20
C THR A 66 -14.00 1.04 5.01
N VAL A 67 -14.13 1.10 6.33
CA VAL A 67 -13.28 0.33 7.24
C VAL A 67 -13.42 -1.17 6.95
N ASP A 68 -14.65 -1.67 6.79
CA ASP A 68 -14.87 -3.08 6.45
C ASP A 68 -14.28 -3.42 5.08
N ALA A 69 -14.45 -2.57 4.07
CA ALA A 69 -13.88 -2.77 2.74
C ALA A 69 -12.34 -2.82 2.77
N LEU A 70 -11.69 -2.00 3.61
CA LEU A 70 -10.25 -2.06 3.86
C LEU A 70 -9.83 -3.44 4.41
N PHE A 71 -10.57 -3.98 5.39
CA PHE A 71 -10.32 -5.32 5.92
C PHE A 71 -10.62 -6.44 4.92
N HIS A 72 -11.61 -6.26 4.05
CA HIS A 72 -11.86 -7.19 2.95
C HIS A 72 -10.72 -7.18 1.94
N ALA A 73 -10.21 -6.00 1.55
CA ALA A 73 -9.07 -5.87 0.64
C ALA A 73 -7.84 -6.59 1.20
N CYS A 74 -7.50 -6.36 2.47
CA CYS A 74 -6.38 -7.04 3.14
C CYS A 74 -6.48 -8.57 3.10
N ARG A 75 -7.70 -9.12 3.15
CA ARG A 75 -7.96 -10.57 3.15
C ARG A 75 -8.07 -11.19 1.76
N SER A 76 -7.99 -10.39 0.69
CA SER A 76 -8.05 -10.90 -0.67
C SER A 76 -6.79 -11.69 -1.05
N THR A 77 -5.71 -11.57 -0.27
CA THR A 77 -4.46 -12.33 -0.42
C THR A 77 -4.14 -13.09 0.85
N PRO A 78 -3.57 -14.32 0.77
CA PRO A 78 -3.17 -15.10 1.95
C PRO A 78 -2.19 -14.39 2.88
N THR A 79 -1.29 -13.59 2.31
CA THR A 79 -0.35 -12.75 3.06
C THR A 79 -0.52 -11.32 2.59
N HIS A 80 -0.65 -10.39 3.54
CA HIS A 80 -0.78 -8.95 3.26
C HIS A 80 0.06 -8.13 4.23
N ARG A 81 0.44 -6.94 3.77
CA ARG A 81 1.04 -5.89 4.59
C ARG A 81 0.38 -4.56 4.23
N VAL A 82 0.13 -3.77 5.26
CA VAL A 82 -0.33 -2.40 5.14
C VAL A 82 0.82 -1.49 5.52
N LEU A 83 1.39 -0.84 4.52
CA LEU A 83 2.51 0.08 4.67
C LEU A 83 1.97 1.47 4.88
N VAL A 84 2.41 2.16 5.93
CA VAL A 84 1.91 3.48 6.30
C VAL A 84 3.07 4.44 6.41
N ALA A 85 3.06 5.50 5.59
CA ALA A 85 4.04 6.57 5.61
C ALA A 85 3.59 7.66 6.59
N ARG A 86 4.44 8.03 7.55
CA ARG A 86 4.21 9.09 8.54
C ARG A 86 5.37 10.07 8.57
N GLN A 87 5.11 11.26 9.10
CA GLN A 87 6.18 12.21 9.40
C GLN A 87 7.04 11.64 10.53
N LEU A 88 8.35 11.58 10.33
CA LEU A 88 9.31 11.10 11.32
C LEU A 88 9.29 12.00 12.57
N GLY A 89 9.34 11.38 13.75
CA GLY A 89 9.39 12.09 15.04
C GLY A 89 8.06 12.69 15.48
N VAL A 90 6.93 12.29 14.88
CA VAL A 90 5.60 12.74 15.27
C VAL A 90 4.72 11.51 15.55
N ASP A 91 4.64 11.12 16.82
CA ASP A 91 4.01 9.87 17.27
C ASP A 91 2.53 9.72 16.84
N ILE A 92 1.80 10.83 16.72
CA ILE A 92 0.38 10.85 16.33
C ILE A 92 0.18 11.58 14.99
N ALA A 93 1.19 11.59 14.10
CA ALA A 93 1.03 12.22 12.79
C ALA A 93 0.00 11.46 11.96
N ALA A 94 -0.98 12.17 11.40
CA ALA A 94 -1.87 11.61 10.39
C ALA A 94 -1.04 10.97 9.24
N PRO A 95 -1.46 9.80 8.72
CA PRO A 95 -0.77 9.18 7.60
C PRO A 95 -0.60 10.14 6.42
N LEU A 96 0.62 10.20 5.88
CA LEU A 96 0.93 10.96 4.66
C LEU A 96 0.54 10.16 3.41
N GLY A 97 0.57 8.84 3.52
CA GLY A 97 0.23 7.88 2.47
C GLY A 97 0.14 6.47 3.04
N TYR A 98 -0.49 5.56 2.32
CA TYR A 98 -0.48 4.14 2.64
C TYR A 98 -0.54 3.27 1.38
N ALA A 99 -0.08 2.03 1.51
CA ALA A 99 -0.22 0.99 0.50
C ALA A 99 -0.71 -0.31 1.14
N ILE A 100 -1.55 -1.05 0.41
CA ILE A 100 -1.87 -2.45 0.72
C ILE A 100 -1.15 -3.29 -0.31
N VAL A 101 -0.22 -4.11 0.16
CA VAL A 101 0.48 -5.08 -0.67
C VAL A 101 0.12 -6.49 -0.20
N GLY A 102 0.11 -7.42 -1.12
CA GLY A 102 -0.22 -8.81 -0.81
C GLY A 102 0.49 -9.78 -1.73
N VAL A 103 0.62 -11.02 -1.28
CA VAL A 103 1.18 -12.11 -2.06
C VAL A 103 0.13 -13.22 -2.09
N ALA A 104 -0.18 -13.69 -3.30
CA ALA A 104 -0.99 -14.88 -3.52
C ALA A 104 -0.34 -15.73 -4.61
N TYR A 105 -0.12 -17.01 -4.29
CA TYR A 105 0.58 -17.95 -5.17
C TYR A 105 1.96 -17.40 -5.58
N GLU A 106 2.26 -17.36 -6.87
CA GLU A 106 3.53 -16.87 -7.43
C GLU A 106 3.48 -15.37 -7.80
N ALA A 107 2.46 -14.64 -7.36
CA ALA A 107 2.26 -13.24 -7.72
C ALA A 107 2.21 -12.31 -6.50
N ALA A 108 2.89 -11.17 -6.62
CA ALA A 108 2.79 -10.05 -5.70
C ALA A 108 1.83 -8.99 -6.26
N TYR A 109 1.05 -8.38 -5.39
CA TYR A 109 0.00 -7.42 -5.73
C TYR A 109 0.20 -6.12 -4.96
N LEU A 110 0.12 -5.00 -5.66
CA LEU A 110 -0.17 -3.69 -5.07
C LEU A 110 -1.67 -3.45 -5.22
N GLN A 111 -2.43 -3.66 -4.16
CA GLN A 111 -3.90 -3.65 -4.20
C GLN A 111 -4.46 -2.23 -4.07
N ARG A 112 -3.82 -1.40 -3.25
CA ARG A 112 -4.26 -0.03 -2.97
C ARG A 112 -3.04 0.83 -2.69
N LEU A 113 -3.07 2.07 -3.17
CA LEU A 113 -2.04 3.07 -2.92
C LEU A 113 -2.68 4.45 -2.85
N VAL A 114 -2.46 5.16 -1.75
CA VAL A 114 -2.95 6.52 -1.55
C VAL A 114 -1.84 7.38 -1.00
N VAL A 115 -1.74 8.62 -1.50
CA VAL A 115 -0.95 9.69 -0.91
C VAL A 115 -1.86 10.90 -0.75
N ALA A 116 -1.82 11.51 0.45
CA ALA A 116 -2.58 12.72 0.74
C ALA A 116 -2.29 13.79 -0.32
N PRO A 117 -3.30 14.50 -0.87
CA PRO A 117 -3.11 15.45 -1.96
C PRO A 117 -1.98 16.46 -1.72
N LYS A 118 -1.91 17.02 -0.51
CA LYS A 118 -0.85 17.97 -0.06
C LYS A 118 0.57 17.41 -0.03
N HIS A 119 0.75 16.11 -0.22
CA HIS A 119 2.04 15.43 -0.17
C HIS A 119 2.37 14.66 -1.46
N ARG A 120 1.56 14.81 -2.51
CA ARG A 120 1.87 14.29 -3.85
C ARG A 120 3.11 14.98 -4.43
N GLY A 121 3.79 14.33 -5.37
CA GLY A 121 5.05 14.82 -5.95
C GLY A 121 6.27 14.70 -5.02
N ARG A 122 6.09 14.34 -3.73
CA ARG A 122 7.17 14.19 -2.75
C ARG A 122 7.73 12.76 -2.67
N ARG A 123 7.51 11.92 -3.69
CA ARG A 123 7.96 10.51 -3.79
C ARG A 123 7.48 9.55 -2.69
N ILE A 124 6.50 9.92 -1.86
CA ILE A 124 5.94 9.05 -0.82
C ILE A 124 5.39 7.73 -1.40
N ALA A 125 4.70 7.80 -2.54
CA ALA A 125 4.22 6.62 -3.26
C ALA A 125 5.36 5.67 -3.63
N THR A 126 6.47 6.20 -4.15
CA THR A 126 7.67 5.43 -4.50
C THR A 126 8.24 4.74 -3.26
N THR A 127 8.39 5.46 -2.15
CA THR A 127 8.88 4.90 -0.88
C THR A 127 8.01 3.74 -0.40
N LEU A 128 6.68 3.89 -0.46
CA LEU A 128 5.73 2.84 -0.08
C LEU A 128 5.85 1.60 -0.98
N VAL A 129 5.99 1.80 -2.30
CA VAL A 129 6.12 0.71 -3.26
C VAL A 129 7.43 -0.05 -3.03
N VAL A 130 8.54 0.65 -2.87
CA VAL A 130 9.86 0.03 -2.59
C VAL A 130 9.82 -0.75 -1.27
N ALA A 131 9.22 -0.20 -0.22
CA ALA A 131 9.06 -0.90 1.07
C ALA A 131 8.16 -2.15 0.99
N GLY A 132 7.31 -2.25 -0.03
CA GLY A 132 6.49 -3.42 -0.31
C GLY A 132 7.18 -4.51 -1.13
N MET A 133 8.37 -4.21 -1.68
CA MET A 133 9.19 -5.17 -2.44
C MET A 133 10.20 -5.92 -1.55
N THR A 134 10.48 -5.39 -0.36
CA THR A 134 11.35 -6.00 0.66
C THR A 134 10.55 -6.92 1.57
#